data_AF-A0A6N9UL05-F1
#
_entry.id   AF-A0A6N9UL05-F1
#
_cell.length_a   1.000
_cell.length_b   1.000
_cell.length_c   1.000
_cell.angle_alpha   90.00
_cell.angle_beta   90.00
_cell.angle_gamma   90.00
#
_symmetry.space_group_name_H-M   'P 1'
#
loop_
_entity.id
_entity.type
_entity.pdbx_description
1 polymer ?
#
loop_
_entity_poly.entity_id
_entity_poly.type
_entity_poly.pdbx_seq_one_letter_code
_entity_poly.pdbx_strand_id
1 'polypeptide(L)'
;MSTEPAPLVALDLTGTFAFGLNGALTAVRAARLDVVGVVVLGMITALGGGVIRDVLIDSLPPATFLDWRYYTLAAAGGLIAFAVSRHLRRLEPAITVLDAVGLSTFAVIGASKALDAGLAVVPAMLLGVITAVGGGTIRDTLVGQIPTVLRTGLYAIPALVGAAVTVATTETGLYGLPATLGAAAVCFLIRMLGLHFGLNAPEPPETRPPGGGTRRRK
;
A
#
# COMPACT_ATOMS: atom_id res chain seq x y z
N MET A 1 2.42 3.64 -27.55
CA MET A 1 1.47 3.91 -26.44
C MET A 1 0.44 2.78 -26.43
N SER A 2 0.76 1.68 -25.76
CA SER A 2 -0.23 0.66 -25.41
C SER A 2 -1.24 1.34 -24.48
N THR A 3 -2.45 1.58 -24.96
CA THR A 3 -3.54 2.05 -24.11
C THR A 3 -3.83 0.94 -23.12
N GLU A 4 -3.45 1.11 -21.86
CA GLU A 4 -3.87 0.18 -20.81
C GLU A 4 -5.39 0.05 -20.84
N PRO A 5 -5.95 -1.15 -20.65
CA PRO A 5 -7.39 -1.33 -20.65
C PRO A 5 -8.02 -0.33 -19.66
N ALA A 6 -9.03 0.41 -20.11
CA ALA A 6 -9.77 1.38 -19.30
C ALA A 6 -10.07 0.93 -17.84
N PRO A 7 -10.44 -0.35 -17.57
CA PRO A 7 -10.69 -0.77 -16.20
C PRO A 7 -9.42 -0.91 -15.31
N LEU A 8 -8.25 -1.22 -15.87
CA LEU A 8 -6.99 -1.25 -15.12
C LEU A 8 -6.59 0.16 -14.67
N VAL A 9 -6.74 1.14 -15.57
CA VAL A 9 -6.52 2.56 -15.25
C VAL A 9 -7.50 3.02 -14.16
N ALA A 10 -8.77 2.65 -14.25
CA ALA A 10 -9.76 3.01 -13.23
C ALA A 10 -9.40 2.42 -11.85
N LEU A 11 -8.91 1.17 -11.82
CA LEU A 11 -8.45 0.53 -10.60
C LEU A 11 -7.22 1.27 -10.03
N ASP A 12 -6.22 1.57 -10.86
CA ASP A 12 -5.01 2.30 -10.48
C ASP A 12 -5.33 3.68 -9.86
N LEU A 13 -6.24 4.43 -10.50
CA LEU A 13 -6.70 5.73 -10.02
C LEU A 13 -7.48 5.60 -8.69
N THR A 14 -8.26 4.54 -8.53
CA THR A 14 -8.97 4.25 -7.27
C THR A 14 -7.98 3.94 -6.14
N GLY A 15 -6.96 3.12 -6.40
CA GLY A 15 -5.88 2.83 -5.45
C GLY A 15 -5.09 4.09 -5.09
N THR A 16 -4.79 4.93 -6.08
CA THR A 16 -4.11 6.22 -5.90
C THR A 16 -4.92 7.16 -4.99
N PHE A 17 -6.22 7.30 -5.24
CA PHE A 17 -7.10 8.09 -4.39
C PHE A 17 -7.16 7.53 -2.95
N ALA A 18 -7.34 6.21 -2.82
CA ALA A 18 -7.43 5.54 -1.52
C ALA A 18 -6.15 5.71 -0.70
N PHE A 19 -4.96 5.57 -1.31
CA PHE A 19 -3.70 5.83 -0.63
C PHE A 19 -3.42 7.31 -0.37
N GLY A 20 -3.90 8.22 -1.21
CA GLY A 20 -3.84 9.66 -0.95
C GLY A 20 -4.60 10.02 0.32
N LEU A 21 -5.83 9.51 0.43
CA LEU A 21 -6.69 9.66 1.60
C LEU A 21 -6.09 8.98 2.84
N ASN A 22 -5.65 7.72 2.72
CA ASN A 22 -5.01 6.95 3.81
C ASN A 22 -3.75 7.65 4.33
N GLY A 23 -2.85 8.04 3.42
CA GLY A 23 -1.58 8.69 3.75
C GLY A 23 -1.79 10.01 4.48
N ALA A 24 -2.71 10.83 4.01
CA ALA A 24 -3.06 12.09 4.64
C ALA A 24 -3.74 11.91 6.01
N LEU A 25 -4.63 10.93 6.17
CA LEU A 25 -5.22 10.61 7.47
C LEU A 25 -4.16 10.11 8.47
N THR A 26 -3.20 9.30 8.02
CA THR A 26 -2.03 8.92 8.85
C THR A 26 -1.18 10.14 9.19
N ALA A 27 -0.96 11.06 8.25
CA ALA A 27 -0.23 12.31 8.46
C ALA A 27 -0.81 13.13 9.61
N VAL A 28 -2.12 13.39 9.56
CA VAL A 28 -2.89 14.13 10.57
C VAL A 28 -2.79 13.44 11.94
N ARG A 29 -2.80 12.10 11.96
CA ARG A 29 -2.77 11.32 13.21
C ARG A 29 -1.38 11.30 13.84
N ALA A 30 -0.35 11.08 13.04
CA ALA A 30 1.01 10.82 13.50
C ALA A 30 1.81 12.12 13.73
N ALA A 31 1.49 13.19 13.01
CA ALA A 31 2.24 14.43 13.03
C ALA A 31 1.34 15.67 13.02
N ARG A 32 1.80 16.76 13.63
CA ARG A 32 1.13 18.07 13.59
C ARG A 32 1.53 18.83 12.33
N LEU A 33 1.09 18.35 11.18
CA LEU A 33 1.35 18.98 9.87
C LEU A 33 0.25 20.00 9.54
N ASP A 34 0.62 21.03 8.77
CA ASP A 34 -0.34 21.94 8.15
C ASP A 34 -1.02 21.29 6.93
N VAL A 35 -1.95 22.00 6.30
CA VAL A 35 -2.69 21.48 5.14
C VAL A 35 -1.76 21.06 3.99
N VAL A 36 -0.67 21.81 3.78
CA VAL A 36 0.31 21.51 2.73
C VAL A 36 1.02 20.20 3.05
N GLY A 37 1.54 20.05 4.28
CA GLY A 37 2.21 18.82 4.71
C GLY A 37 1.30 17.60 4.65
N VAL A 38 0.02 17.73 5.03
CA VAL A 38 -0.97 16.63 4.96
C VAL A 38 -1.22 16.20 3.52
N VAL A 39 -1.44 17.16 2.61
CA VAL A 39 -1.67 16.86 1.18
C VAL A 39 -0.43 16.25 0.54
N VAL A 40 0.75 16.83 0.80
CA VAL A 40 2.03 16.34 0.26
C VAL A 40 2.33 14.92 0.75
N LEU A 41 2.12 14.62 2.04
CA LEU A 41 2.36 13.27 2.54
C LEU A 41 1.36 12.25 1.96
N GLY A 42 0.09 12.66 1.80
CA GLY A 42 -0.90 11.86 1.06
C GLY A 42 -0.45 11.55 -0.37
N MET A 43 0.02 12.57 -1.09
CA MET A 43 0.57 12.43 -2.44
C MET A 43 1.76 11.48 -2.51
N ILE A 44 2.73 11.62 -1.60
CA ILE A 44 3.88 10.73 -1.51
C ILE A 44 3.44 9.28 -1.27
N THR A 45 2.43 9.08 -0.40
CA THR A 45 1.88 7.75 -0.12
C THR A 45 1.22 7.14 -1.36
N ALA A 46 0.44 7.94 -2.09
CA ALA A 46 -0.28 7.50 -3.27
C ALA A 46 0.62 7.19 -4.47
N LEU A 47 1.63 8.03 -4.71
CA LEU A 47 2.44 7.98 -5.92
C LEU A 47 3.75 7.23 -5.72
N GLY A 48 4.29 7.19 -4.50
CA GLY A 48 5.64 6.71 -4.21
C GLY A 48 5.87 5.25 -4.61
N GLY A 49 4.89 4.37 -4.37
CA GLY A 49 4.97 2.97 -4.78
C GLY A 49 5.06 2.80 -6.30
N GLY A 50 4.24 3.53 -7.05
CA GLY A 50 4.27 3.53 -8.52
C GLY A 50 5.54 4.14 -9.09
N VAL A 51 6.07 5.20 -8.48
CA VAL A 51 7.37 5.78 -8.87
C VAL A 51 8.51 4.79 -8.66
N ILE A 52 8.57 4.12 -7.50
CA ILE A 52 9.58 3.08 -7.24
C ILE A 52 9.46 1.98 -8.31
N ARG A 53 8.25 1.49 -8.58
CA ARG A 53 7.99 0.48 -9.60
C ARG A 53 8.53 0.90 -10.96
N ASP A 54 8.10 2.05 -11.45
CA ASP A 54 8.40 2.54 -12.80
C ASP A 54 9.90 2.75 -12.99
N VAL A 55 10.61 3.24 -11.96
CA VAL A 55 12.08 3.33 -11.96
C VAL A 55 12.74 1.94 -12.03
N LEU A 56 12.25 0.96 -11.27
CA LEU A 56 12.85 -0.38 -11.22
C LEU A 56 12.68 -1.19 -12.51
N ILE A 57 11.67 -0.87 -13.33
CA ILE A 57 11.42 -1.52 -14.63
C ILE A 57 11.85 -0.65 -15.82
N ASP A 58 12.58 0.44 -15.56
CA ASP A 58 13.04 1.39 -16.58
C ASP A 58 11.91 1.99 -17.44
N SER A 59 10.73 2.17 -16.84
CA SER A 59 9.56 2.81 -17.47
C SER A 59 9.55 4.30 -17.13
N LEU A 60 10.46 5.04 -17.75
CA LEU A 60 10.69 6.47 -17.47
C LEU A 60 10.21 7.38 -18.61
N PRO A 61 9.59 8.54 -18.30
CA PRO A 61 9.25 9.02 -16.95
C PRO A 61 8.06 8.25 -16.33
N PRO A 62 7.98 8.17 -14.97
CA PRO A 62 6.91 7.41 -14.31
C PRO A 62 5.51 7.83 -14.74
N ALA A 63 4.58 6.87 -14.83
CA ALA A 63 3.21 7.10 -15.31
C ALA A 63 2.46 8.14 -14.48
N THR A 64 2.79 8.23 -13.19
CA THR A 64 2.26 9.21 -12.23
C THR A 64 2.53 10.67 -12.61
N PHE A 65 3.55 10.95 -13.42
CA PHE A 65 3.87 12.29 -13.92
C PHE A 65 3.37 12.55 -15.34
N LEU A 66 3.06 11.48 -16.09
CA LEU A 66 2.55 11.58 -17.46
C LEU A 66 1.05 11.86 -17.51
N ASP A 67 0.32 11.46 -16.47
CA ASP A 67 -1.13 11.58 -16.42
C ASP A 67 -1.61 12.38 -15.20
N TRP A 68 -2.27 13.49 -15.50
CA TRP A 68 -2.73 14.45 -14.50
C TRP A 68 -3.72 13.88 -13.48
N ARG A 69 -4.42 12.81 -13.85
CA ARG A 69 -5.42 12.17 -13.00
C ARG A 69 -4.78 11.60 -11.73
N TYR A 70 -3.54 11.13 -11.78
CA TYR A 70 -2.86 10.55 -10.62
C TYR A 70 -2.59 11.60 -9.54
N TYR A 71 -1.89 12.68 -9.88
CA TYR A 71 -1.53 13.70 -8.90
C TYR A 71 -2.73 14.53 -8.45
N THR A 72 -3.76 14.71 -9.29
CA THR A 72 -4.99 15.40 -8.87
C THR A 72 -5.83 14.55 -7.91
N LEU A 73 -5.99 13.25 -8.15
CA LEU A 73 -6.73 12.36 -7.25
C LEU A 73 -6.00 12.16 -5.92
N ALA A 74 -4.68 12.01 -5.94
CA ALA A 74 -3.88 11.92 -4.73
C ALA A 74 -4.00 13.21 -3.88
N ALA A 75 -3.95 14.39 -4.51
CA ALA A 75 -4.14 15.67 -3.83
C ALA A 75 -5.57 15.83 -3.29
N ALA A 76 -6.57 15.45 -4.08
CA ALA A 76 -7.98 15.48 -3.67
C ALA A 76 -8.23 14.57 -2.46
N GLY A 77 -7.68 13.35 -2.46
CA GLY A 77 -7.73 12.45 -1.31
C GLY A 77 -7.12 13.08 -0.06
N GLY A 78 -5.97 13.74 -0.20
CA GLY A 78 -5.32 14.47 0.88
C GLY A 78 -6.14 15.65 1.41
N LEU A 79 -6.78 16.42 0.52
CA LEU A 79 -7.61 17.56 0.91
C LEU A 79 -8.90 17.10 1.62
N ILE A 80 -9.51 16.02 1.14
CA ILE A 80 -10.67 15.39 1.80
C ILE A 80 -10.28 14.87 3.19
N ALA A 81 -9.14 14.19 3.31
CA ALA A 81 -8.60 13.74 4.60
C ALA A 81 -8.48 14.91 5.59
N PHE A 82 -7.91 16.02 5.13
CA PHE A 82 -7.74 17.23 5.92
C PHE A 82 -9.09 17.82 6.36
N ALA A 83 -10.08 17.91 5.47
CA ALA A 83 -11.41 18.45 5.78
C ALA A 83 -12.20 17.59 6.80
N VAL A 84 -11.99 16.27 6.78
CA VAL A 84 -12.68 15.31 7.65
C VAL A 84 -11.86 15.00 8.92
N SER A 85 -10.60 15.45 8.99
CA SER A 85 -9.64 15.22 10.09
C SER A 85 -10.17 15.53 11.49
N ARG A 86 -11.08 16.51 11.63
CA ARG A 86 -11.80 16.84 12.86
C ARG A 86 -12.53 15.66 13.53
N HIS A 87 -12.77 14.56 12.80
CA HIS A 87 -13.39 13.33 13.32
C HIS A 87 -12.45 12.13 13.37
N LEU A 88 -11.13 12.35 13.46
CA LEU A 88 -10.08 11.32 13.27
C LEU A 88 -10.31 10.00 14.02
N ARG A 89 -10.79 10.06 15.27
CA ARG A 89 -11.09 8.85 16.08
C ARG A 89 -12.14 7.93 15.46
N ARG A 90 -13.06 8.45 14.65
CA ARG A 90 -14.07 7.66 13.95
C ARG A 90 -13.57 7.07 12.63
N LEU A 91 -12.40 7.52 12.16
CA LEU A 91 -11.86 7.16 10.84
C LEU A 91 -10.85 6.02 10.90
N GLU A 92 -10.46 5.51 12.08
CA GLU A 92 -9.50 4.40 12.18
C GLU A 92 -9.89 3.14 11.37
N PRO A 93 -11.16 2.68 11.39
CA PRO A 93 -11.58 1.57 10.54
C PRO A 93 -11.46 1.91 9.05
N ALA A 94 -11.77 3.16 8.68
CA ALA A 94 -11.70 3.62 7.29
C ALA A 94 -10.26 3.67 6.76
N ILE A 95 -9.30 4.16 7.56
CA ILE A 95 -7.86 4.15 7.24
C ILE A 95 -7.41 2.73 6.90
N THR A 96 -7.79 1.77 7.74
CA THR A 96 -7.44 0.35 7.58
C THR A 96 -8.02 -0.26 6.30
N VAL A 97 -9.29 0.02 6.00
CA VAL A 97 -9.95 -0.48 4.79
C VAL A 97 -9.35 0.17 3.53
N LEU A 98 -9.14 1.49 3.53
CA LEU A 98 -8.52 2.21 2.42
C LEU A 98 -7.10 1.71 2.16
N ASP A 99 -6.34 1.43 3.21
CA ASP A 99 -5.02 0.81 3.13
C ASP A 99 -5.08 -0.56 2.45
N ALA A 100 -6.02 -1.42 2.85
CA ALA A 100 -6.20 -2.73 2.22
C ALA A 100 -6.62 -2.63 0.75
N VAL A 101 -7.44 -1.64 0.38
CA VAL A 101 -7.81 -1.36 -1.02
C VAL A 101 -6.59 -0.91 -1.82
N GLY A 102 -5.82 0.06 -1.32
CA GLY A 102 -4.60 0.53 -1.99
C GLY A 102 -3.56 -0.58 -2.15
N LEU A 103 -3.32 -1.34 -1.07
CA LEU A 103 -2.40 -2.48 -1.04
C LEU A 103 -2.78 -3.54 -2.08
N SER A 104 -4.04 -3.97 -2.11
CA SER A 104 -4.50 -5.00 -3.05
C SER A 104 -4.44 -4.55 -4.50
N THR A 105 -4.84 -3.31 -4.76
CA THR A 105 -4.82 -2.71 -6.10
C THR A 105 -3.40 -2.62 -6.65
N PHE A 106 -2.47 -2.06 -5.87
CA PHE A 106 -1.09 -1.85 -6.30
C PHE A 106 -0.27 -3.15 -6.35
N ALA A 107 -0.61 -4.17 -5.54
CA ALA A 107 0.02 -5.48 -5.64
C ALA A 107 -0.26 -6.13 -7.00
N VAL A 108 -1.53 -6.11 -7.43
CA VAL A 108 -1.98 -6.68 -8.71
C VAL A 108 -1.43 -5.88 -9.88
N ILE A 109 -1.61 -4.56 -9.89
CA ILE A 109 -1.15 -3.70 -11.00
C ILE A 109 0.38 -3.71 -11.10
N GLY A 110 1.08 -3.67 -9.96
CA GLY A 110 2.54 -3.74 -9.93
C GLY A 110 3.07 -5.06 -10.49
N ALA A 111 2.46 -6.19 -10.14
CA ALA A 111 2.84 -7.48 -10.67
C ALA A 111 2.56 -7.61 -12.18
N SER A 112 1.41 -7.12 -12.65
CA SER A 112 1.08 -7.10 -14.08
C SER A 112 2.10 -6.29 -14.88
N LYS A 113 2.36 -5.04 -14.46
CA LYS A 113 3.33 -4.17 -15.15
C LYS A 113 4.74 -4.73 -15.13
N ALA A 114 5.11 -5.46 -14.08
CA ALA A 114 6.39 -6.14 -14.01
C ALA A 114 6.51 -7.25 -15.07
N LEU A 115 5.46 -8.07 -15.23
CA LEU A 115 5.43 -9.08 -16.29
C LEU A 115 5.43 -8.46 -17.68
N ASP A 116 4.66 -7.39 -17.87
CA ASP A 116 4.62 -6.66 -19.16
C ASP A 116 5.99 -6.04 -19.51
N ALA A 117 6.80 -5.70 -18.50
CA ALA A 117 8.18 -5.26 -18.64
C ALA A 117 9.19 -6.41 -18.84
N GLY A 118 8.72 -7.66 -18.94
CA GLY A 118 9.54 -8.84 -19.21
C GLY A 118 10.24 -9.43 -17.99
N LEU A 119 9.84 -9.05 -16.76
CA LEU A 119 10.37 -9.69 -15.56
C LEU A 119 9.85 -11.13 -15.44
N ALA A 120 10.69 -12.03 -14.92
CA ALA A 120 10.26 -13.38 -14.59
C ALA A 120 9.25 -13.40 -13.42
N VAL A 121 8.57 -14.55 -13.25
CA VAL A 121 7.53 -14.81 -12.24
C VAL A 121 7.85 -14.26 -10.85
N VAL A 122 8.99 -14.66 -10.27
CA VAL A 122 9.34 -14.27 -8.88
C VAL A 122 9.67 -12.77 -8.76
N PRO A 123 10.55 -12.18 -9.59
CA PRO A 123 10.77 -10.74 -9.60
C PRO A 123 9.48 -9.92 -9.80
N ALA A 124 8.56 -10.38 -10.66
CA ALA A 124 7.28 -9.70 -10.87
C ALA A 124 6.40 -9.71 -9.62
N MET A 125 6.32 -10.85 -8.91
CA MET A 125 5.62 -10.92 -7.63
C MET A 125 6.21 -9.96 -6.59
N LEU A 126 7.55 -9.95 -6.47
CA LEU A 126 8.25 -9.08 -5.51
C LEU A 126 8.03 -7.60 -5.84
N LEU A 127 8.10 -7.24 -7.12
CA LEU A 127 7.86 -5.87 -7.55
C LEU A 127 6.41 -5.43 -7.31
N GLY A 128 5.44 -6.33 -7.48
CA GLY A 128 4.06 -6.12 -7.05
C GLY A 128 3.96 -5.77 -5.56
N VAL A 129 4.61 -6.56 -4.70
CA VAL A 129 4.65 -6.27 -3.25
C VAL A 129 5.32 -4.93 -2.96
N ILE A 130 6.46 -4.63 -3.58
CA ILE A 130 7.19 -3.37 -3.41
C ILE A 130 6.31 -2.19 -3.81
N THR A 131 5.59 -2.29 -4.92
CA THR A 131 4.65 -1.26 -5.39
C THR A 131 3.55 -1.03 -4.35
N ALA A 132 3.00 -2.10 -3.80
CA ALA A 132 1.90 -2.07 -2.85
C ALA A 132 2.29 -1.46 -1.49
N VAL A 133 3.46 -1.83 -0.96
CA VAL A 133 3.91 -1.39 0.38
C VAL A 133 4.76 -0.13 0.34
N GLY A 134 5.35 0.20 -0.82
CA GLY A 134 6.37 1.25 -0.97
C GLY A 134 5.87 2.62 -0.56
N GLY A 135 4.67 3.02 -1.01
CA GLY A 135 4.07 4.30 -0.65
C GLY A 135 3.86 4.46 0.86
N GLY A 136 3.25 3.46 1.51
CA GLY A 136 3.06 3.43 2.97
C GLY A 136 4.38 3.38 3.74
N THR A 137 5.39 2.71 3.20
CA THR A 137 6.74 2.65 3.79
C THR A 137 7.41 4.01 3.79
N ILE A 138 7.43 4.72 2.65
CA ILE A 138 7.97 6.08 2.57
C ILE A 138 7.24 7.00 3.56
N ARG A 139 5.91 6.93 3.57
CA ARG A 139 5.07 7.71 4.50
C ARG A 139 5.49 7.49 5.95
N ASP A 140 5.52 6.24 6.39
CA ASP A 140 5.80 5.86 7.77
C ASP A 140 7.20 6.35 8.19
N THR A 141 8.19 6.21 7.31
CA THR A 141 9.55 6.73 7.53
C THR A 141 9.58 8.25 7.66
N LEU A 142 8.86 8.99 6.81
CA LEU A 142 8.81 10.45 6.85
C LEU A 142 8.16 11.01 8.13
N VAL A 143 7.21 10.27 8.73
CA VAL A 143 6.61 10.64 10.03
C VAL A 143 7.37 10.05 11.24
N GLY A 144 8.54 9.45 11.02
CA GLY A 144 9.39 8.91 12.08
C GLY A 144 8.82 7.66 12.76
N GLN A 145 8.03 6.87 12.06
CA GLN A 145 7.44 5.62 12.54
C GLN A 145 8.11 4.41 11.88
N ILE A 146 8.15 3.28 12.59
CA ILE A 146 8.54 2.01 11.97
C ILE A 146 7.48 1.63 10.93
N PRO A 147 7.87 1.39 9.66
CA PRO A 147 6.95 1.01 8.60
C PRO A 147 6.03 -0.14 8.98
N THR A 148 4.76 -0.01 8.63
CA THR A 148 3.71 -0.99 8.95
C THR A 148 4.05 -2.39 8.40
N VAL A 149 4.76 -2.44 7.27
CA VAL A 149 5.25 -3.68 6.64
C VAL A 149 6.27 -4.44 7.51
N LEU A 150 7.03 -3.74 8.36
CA LEU A 150 8.03 -4.34 9.25
C LEU A 150 7.47 -4.68 10.63
N ARG A 151 6.34 -4.07 11.02
CA ARG A 151 5.76 -4.20 12.36
C ARG A 151 4.58 -5.17 12.43
N THR A 152 3.73 -5.23 11.39
CA THR A 152 2.46 -5.96 11.49
C THR A 152 2.51 -7.31 10.78
N GLY A 153 2.18 -8.35 11.53
CA GLY A 153 2.60 -9.73 11.31
C GLY A 153 2.09 -10.45 10.06
N LEU A 154 1.37 -9.81 9.15
CA LEU A 154 1.08 -10.37 7.83
C LEU A 154 0.86 -9.24 6.81
N TYR A 155 1.48 -8.07 6.94
CA TYR A 155 1.16 -6.93 6.05
C TYR A 155 1.47 -7.22 4.57
N ALA A 156 2.68 -7.72 4.30
CA ALA A 156 3.15 -8.00 2.94
C ALA A 156 2.57 -9.28 2.34
N ILE A 157 2.11 -10.22 3.18
CA ILE A 157 1.67 -11.56 2.73
C ILE A 157 0.42 -11.49 1.84
N PRO A 158 -0.66 -10.76 2.17
CA PRO A 158 -1.80 -10.56 1.28
C PRO A 158 -1.38 -9.98 -0.06
N ALA A 159 -0.48 -8.98 -0.06
CA ALA A 159 0.04 -8.39 -1.29
C ALA A 159 0.80 -9.42 -2.12
N LEU A 160 1.62 -10.25 -1.48
CA LEU A 160 2.35 -11.33 -2.15
C LEU A 160 1.39 -12.36 -2.75
N VAL A 161 0.32 -12.73 -2.05
CA VAL A 161 -0.70 -13.65 -2.56
C VAL A 161 -1.46 -13.03 -3.74
N GLY A 162 -1.86 -11.76 -3.64
CA GLY A 162 -2.50 -11.04 -4.75
C GLY A 162 -1.61 -10.97 -5.99
N ALA A 163 -0.33 -10.67 -5.79
CA ALA A 163 0.67 -10.67 -6.86
C ALA A 163 0.87 -12.08 -7.45
N ALA A 164 0.93 -13.13 -6.62
CA ALA A 164 1.05 -14.51 -7.07
C ALA A 164 -0.15 -14.96 -7.94
N VAL A 165 -1.38 -14.63 -7.52
CA VAL A 165 -2.59 -14.92 -8.30
C VAL A 165 -2.57 -14.17 -9.64
N THR A 166 -2.11 -12.92 -9.63
CA THR A 166 -1.95 -12.11 -10.85
C THR A 166 -0.97 -12.76 -11.82
N VAL A 167 0.20 -13.17 -11.32
CA VAL A 167 1.20 -13.82 -12.16
C VAL A 167 0.70 -15.18 -12.69
N ALA A 168 0.09 -16.01 -11.85
CA ALA A 168 -0.45 -17.31 -12.26
C ALA A 168 -1.55 -17.18 -13.33
N THR A 169 -2.42 -16.19 -13.21
CA THR A 169 -3.47 -15.94 -14.22
C THR A 169 -2.91 -15.39 -15.53
N THR A 170 -1.79 -14.68 -15.49
CA THR A 170 -1.07 -14.19 -16.67
C THR A 170 -0.38 -15.32 -17.42
N GLU A 171 0.35 -16.18 -16.72
CA GLU A 171 1.04 -17.34 -17.30
C GLU A 171 0.08 -18.36 -17.95
N THR A 172 -1.15 -18.47 -17.43
CA THR A 172 -2.19 -19.36 -17.97
C THR A 172 -3.01 -18.75 -19.10
N GLY A 173 -2.73 -17.49 -19.48
CA GLY A 173 -3.48 -16.76 -20.52
C GLY A 173 -4.91 -16.37 -20.12
N LEU A 174 -5.25 -16.50 -18.83
CA LEU A 174 -6.57 -16.16 -18.27
C LEU A 174 -6.63 -14.72 -17.74
N TYR A 175 -5.55 -13.95 -17.92
CA TYR A 175 -5.46 -12.59 -17.40
C TYR A 175 -6.41 -11.64 -18.13
N GLY A 176 -7.12 -10.84 -17.34
CA GLY A 176 -8.15 -9.93 -17.79
C GLY A 176 -8.86 -9.29 -16.61
N LEU A 177 -9.95 -8.58 -16.86
CA LEU A 177 -10.69 -7.86 -15.81
C LEU A 177 -11.17 -8.78 -14.67
N PRO A 178 -11.76 -9.96 -14.91
CA PRO A 178 -12.21 -10.84 -13.83
C PRO A 178 -11.05 -11.37 -12.99
N ALA A 179 -9.93 -11.74 -13.62
CA ALA A 179 -8.73 -12.21 -12.91
C ALA A 179 -8.11 -11.10 -12.05
N THR A 180 -8.05 -9.88 -12.58
CA THR A 180 -7.54 -8.69 -11.87
C THR A 180 -8.38 -8.39 -10.63
N LEU A 181 -9.71 -8.33 -10.78
CA LEU A 181 -10.63 -8.08 -9.67
C LEU A 181 -10.61 -9.24 -8.66
N GLY A 182 -10.50 -10.49 -9.14
CA GLY A 182 -10.37 -11.67 -8.30
C GLY A 182 -9.09 -11.65 -7.46
N ALA A 183 -7.94 -11.34 -8.07
CA ALA A 183 -6.66 -11.24 -7.37
C ALA A 183 -6.67 -10.11 -6.32
N ALA A 184 -7.23 -8.94 -6.67
CA ALA A 184 -7.37 -7.82 -5.75
C ALA A 184 -8.32 -8.17 -4.59
N ALA A 185 -9.45 -8.83 -4.87
CA ALA A 185 -10.39 -9.29 -3.85
C ALA A 185 -9.76 -10.32 -2.91
N VAL A 186 -9.00 -11.29 -3.42
CA VAL A 186 -8.26 -12.26 -2.59
C VAL A 186 -7.27 -11.55 -1.68
N CYS A 187 -6.45 -10.64 -2.21
CA CYS A 187 -5.53 -9.84 -1.40
C CYS A 187 -6.28 -9.04 -0.31
N PHE A 188 -7.34 -8.35 -0.69
CA PHE A 188 -8.14 -7.55 0.23
C PHE A 188 -8.76 -8.40 1.35
N LEU A 189 -9.37 -9.53 1.00
CA LEU A 189 -10.01 -10.44 1.97
C LEU A 189 -8.99 -11.04 2.93
N ILE A 190 -7.84 -11.52 2.44
CA ILE A 190 -6.78 -12.04 3.32
C ILE A 190 -6.31 -10.93 4.28
N ARG A 191 -6.15 -9.70 3.79
CA ARG A 191 -5.77 -8.57 4.63
C ARG A 191 -6.81 -8.27 5.71
N MET A 192 -8.10 -8.21 5.33
CA MET A 192 -9.18 -7.91 6.26
C MET A 192 -9.40 -9.04 7.29
N LEU A 193 -9.33 -10.30 6.87
CA LEU A 193 -9.44 -11.44 7.77
C LEU A 193 -8.26 -11.50 8.74
N GLY A 194 -7.04 -11.25 8.25
CA GLY A 194 -5.84 -11.19 9.11
C GLY A 194 -5.97 -10.13 10.21
N LEU A 195 -6.55 -8.97 9.87
CA LEU A 195 -6.81 -7.91 10.85
C LEU A 195 -7.97 -8.23 11.79
N HIS A 196 -9.04 -8.85 11.29
CA HIS A 196 -10.20 -9.23 12.10
C HIS A 196 -9.87 -10.31 13.13
N PHE A 197 -9.06 -11.30 12.76
CA PHE A 197 -8.66 -12.40 13.62
C PHE A 197 -7.34 -12.15 14.39
N GLY A 198 -6.69 -11.00 14.20
CA GLY A 198 -5.43 -10.68 14.86
C GLY A 198 -4.28 -11.62 14.51
N LEU A 199 -4.23 -12.10 13.26
CA LEU A 199 -3.20 -13.02 12.80
C LEU A 199 -1.86 -12.29 12.68
N ASN A 200 -0.86 -12.72 13.46
CA ASN A 200 0.49 -12.20 13.45
C ASN A 200 1.51 -13.29 13.06
N ALA A 201 2.58 -12.87 12.38
CA ALA A 201 3.76 -13.70 12.15
C ALA A 201 4.46 -14.01 13.48
N PRO A 202 5.25 -15.10 13.55
CA PRO A 202 6.04 -15.43 14.73
C PRO A 202 6.95 -14.26 15.12
N GLU A 203 6.87 -13.84 16.37
CA GLU A 203 7.78 -12.86 16.95
C GLU A 203 9.01 -13.56 17.57
N PRO A 204 10.19 -12.91 17.58
CA PRO A 204 11.34 -13.45 18.30
C PRO A 204 10.97 -13.73 19.77
N PRO A 205 11.43 -14.85 20.36
CA PRO A 205 11.19 -15.14 21.77
C PRO A 205 11.66 -13.97 22.65
N GLU A 206 10.81 -13.50 23.57
CA GLU A 206 11.19 -12.43 24.50
C GLU A 206 12.44 -12.84 25.28
N THR A 207 13.56 -12.17 25.04
CA THR A 207 14.71 -12.27 25.92
C THR A 207 14.36 -11.53 27.20
N ARG A 208 13.93 -12.25 28.25
CA ARG A 208 13.80 -11.69 29.60
C ARG A 208 15.09 -10.94 29.95
N PRO A 209 15.04 -9.64 30.29
CA PRO A 209 16.23 -8.96 30.79
C PRO A 209 16.71 -9.68 32.07
N PRO A 210 18.03 -9.88 32.26
CA PRO A 210 18.55 -10.50 33.46
C PRO A 210 18.20 -9.65 34.71
N GLY A 211 17.38 -10.24 35.58
CA GLY A 211 17.11 -9.90 36.98
C GLY A 211 17.42 -8.47 37.46
N GLY A 212 16.46 -7.56 37.33
CA GLY A 212 16.44 -6.27 38.03
C GLY A 212 15.74 -6.33 39.39
N GLY A 213 16.42 -6.83 40.41
CA GLY A 213 16.33 -6.41 41.83
C GLY A 213 15.00 -6.46 42.60
N THR A 214 14.84 -7.47 43.46
CA THR A 214 14.06 -7.34 44.71
C THR A 214 14.90 -6.67 45.80
N ARG A 215 15.00 -5.33 45.77
CA ARG A 215 15.34 -4.57 47.00
C ARG A 215 14.06 -4.29 47.77
N ARG A 216 13.74 -5.17 48.72
CA ARG A 216 12.80 -4.88 49.81
C ARG A 216 13.33 -3.70 50.62
N ARG A 217 12.63 -2.56 50.61
CA ARG A 217 12.75 -1.54 51.67
C ARG A 217 11.87 -1.99 52.84
N LYS A 218 12.48 -2.15 54.02
CA LYS A 218 11.83 -1.89 55.30
C LYS A 218 12.15 -0.44 55.68
#